data_AF-A0A7D5BCT2-F1
#
_entry.id   AF-A0A7D5BCT2-F1
#
_cell.length_a   1.000
_cell.length_b   1.000
_cell.length_c   1.000
_cell.angle_alpha   90.00
_cell.angle_beta   90.00
_cell.angle_gamma   90.00
#
_symmetry.space_group_name_H-M   'P 1'
#
loop_
_entity.id
_entity.type
_entity.pdbx_description
1 polymer ?
#
loop_
_entity_poly.entity_id
_entity_poly.type
_entity_poly.pdbx_seq_one_letter_code
_entity_poly.pdbx_strand_id
1 'polypeptide(L)'
;MKVTLAIAAAALFVVMATTVDAASECTPGDMKKEDCNTCRCTPTGVWVCTRKGCVTKREVNCTPGTTFKDKCNTCRCGPNGRSSTCTLMACPPGSY
;
A
#
# COMPACT_ATOMS: atom_id res chain seq x y z
N MET A 1 -53.17 -24.23 34.35
CA MET A 1 -53.16 -24.20 32.87
C MET A 1 -51.87 -24.85 32.42
N LYS A 2 -51.99 -25.98 31.72
CA LYS A 2 -50.86 -26.76 31.18
C LYS A 2 -50.35 -26.06 29.93
N VAL A 3 -49.06 -25.74 29.87
CA VAL A 3 -48.35 -25.63 28.59
C VAL A 3 -47.11 -26.51 28.69
N THR A 4 -47.27 -27.74 28.22
CA THR A 4 -46.20 -28.68 27.89
C THR A 4 -45.93 -28.52 26.41
N LEU A 5 -44.67 -28.30 26.02
CA LEU A 5 -44.06 -29.03 24.89
C LEU A 5 -42.54 -29.04 25.06
N ALA A 6 -42.00 -30.25 25.03
CA ALA A 6 -40.63 -30.62 25.36
C ALA A 6 -39.65 -30.25 24.24
N ILE A 7 -38.42 -29.88 24.62
CA ILE A 7 -37.24 -30.08 23.75
C ILE A 7 -36.15 -30.73 24.61
N ALA A 8 -35.69 -31.87 24.12
CA ALA A 8 -34.85 -32.84 24.80
C ALA A 8 -33.38 -32.40 24.94
N ALA A 9 -32.73 -33.02 25.92
CA ALA A 9 -31.33 -32.88 26.29
C ALA A 9 -30.33 -33.06 25.14
N ALA A 10 -29.23 -32.30 25.15
CA ALA A 10 -27.89 -32.83 25.42
C ALA A 10 -26.80 -31.81 25.01
N ALA A 11 -25.86 -31.63 25.94
CA ALA A 11 -24.50 -31.11 25.83
C ALA A 11 -24.00 -30.50 24.50
N LEU A 12 -23.35 -29.34 24.68
CA LEU A 12 -22.17 -28.90 23.93
C LEU A 12 -22.40 -28.53 22.46
N PHE A 13 -22.11 -27.28 22.14
CA PHE A 13 -21.47 -26.76 20.92
C PHE A 13 -21.82 -25.26 20.87
N VAL A 14 -21.48 -24.54 21.95
CA VAL A 14 -21.05 -23.15 21.80
C VAL A 14 -19.70 -23.22 21.10
N VAL A 15 -19.70 -23.58 19.82
CA VAL A 15 -18.58 -23.22 18.96
C VAL A 15 -18.87 -21.78 18.56
N MET A 16 -18.55 -20.88 19.49
CA MET A 16 -17.99 -19.61 19.06
C MET A 16 -16.70 -19.99 18.32
N ALA A 17 -16.81 -20.28 17.03
CA ALA A 17 -15.67 -20.28 16.14
C ALA A 17 -15.19 -18.83 16.12
N THR A 18 -14.41 -18.44 17.13
CA THR A 18 -13.63 -17.20 17.12
C THR A 18 -12.46 -17.43 16.19
N THR A 19 -12.73 -17.74 14.92
CA THR A 19 -11.74 -17.55 13.87
C THR A 19 -11.73 -16.06 13.61
N VAL A 20 -10.83 -15.37 14.32
CA VAL A 20 -10.36 -14.07 13.84
C VAL A 20 -9.65 -14.34 12.53
N ASP A 21 -10.41 -14.38 11.44
CA ASP A 21 -9.84 -14.39 10.10
C ASP A 21 -9.05 -13.08 10.00
N ALA A 22 -7.72 -13.19 10.07
CA ALA A 22 -6.84 -12.07 9.81
C ALA A 22 -7.22 -11.55 8.42
N ALA A 23 -7.86 -10.38 8.37
CA ALA A 23 -8.33 -9.82 7.13
C ALA A 23 -7.13 -9.69 6.18
N SER A 24 -7.12 -10.51 5.13
CA SER A 24 -6.06 -10.50 4.12
C SER A 24 -6.20 -9.23 3.29
N GLU A 25 -5.10 -8.50 3.09
CA GLU A 25 -5.09 -7.29 2.24
C GLU A 25 -5.15 -7.62 0.74
N CYS A 26 -4.91 -8.88 0.38
CA CYS A 26 -4.81 -9.37 -1.00
C CYS A 26 -5.00 -10.88 -1.12
N THR A 27 -5.23 -11.37 -2.34
CA THR A 27 -5.31 -12.80 -2.63
C THR A 27 -3.90 -13.38 -2.84
N PRO A 28 -3.54 -14.50 -2.20
CA PRO A 28 -2.23 -15.13 -2.39
C PRO A 28 -1.86 -15.33 -3.86
N GLY A 29 -0.67 -14.85 -4.23
CA GLY A 29 -0.20 -14.90 -5.62
C GLY A 29 -0.54 -13.67 -6.46
N ASP A 30 -1.45 -12.80 -6.01
CA ASP A 30 -1.72 -11.53 -6.69
C ASP A 30 -0.43 -10.73 -6.89
N MET A 31 -0.40 -9.96 -7.98
CA MET A 31 0.70 -9.07 -8.31
C MET A 31 0.15 -7.67 -8.62
N LYS A 32 0.84 -6.64 -8.12
CA LYS A 32 0.56 -5.26 -8.48
C LYS A 32 1.84 -4.46 -8.64
N LYS A 33 1.70 -3.26 -9.15
CA LYS A 33 2.77 -2.27 -9.22
C LYS A 33 2.39 -1.06 -8.37
N GLU A 34 3.27 -0.69 -7.45
CA GLU A 34 3.17 0.54 -6.66
C GLU A 34 4.35 1.43 -7.06
N ASP A 35 4.05 2.57 -7.68
CA ASP A 35 5.03 3.41 -8.37
C ASP A 35 5.88 2.62 -9.36
N CYS A 36 7.19 2.48 -9.10
CA CYS A 36 8.11 1.68 -9.90
C CYS A 36 8.36 0.28 -9.31
N ASN A 37 7.83 0.00 -8.12
CA ASN A 37 8.04 -1.23 -7.40
C ASN A 37 7.00 -2.29 -7.79
N THR A 38 7.45 -3.54 -7.81
CA THR A 38 6.58 -4.69 -8.05
C THR A 38 6.28 -5.34 -6.71
N CYS A 39 5.01 -5.61 -6.47
CA CYS A 39 4.51 -6.24 -5.26
C CYS A 39 3.90 -7.60 -5.57
N ARG A 40 4.07 -8.54 -4.66
CA ARG A 40 3.42 -9.85 -4.69
C ARG A 40 2.72 -10.09 -3.35
N CYS A 41 1.53 -10.67 -3.40
CA CYS A 41 0.82 -11.10 -2.22
C CYS A 41 1.39 -12.42 -1.69
N THR A 42 1.74 -12.46 -0.41
CA THR A 42 2.23 -13.66 0.28
C THR A 42 1.09 -14.65 0.55
N PRO A 43 1.40 -15.92 0.89
CA PRO A 43 0.38 -16.87 1.34
C PRO A 43 -0.43 -16.42 2.55
N THR A 44 0.11 -15.50 3.36
CA THR A 44 -0.56 -14.94 4.53
C THR A 44 -1.41 -13.70 4.22
N GLY A 45 -1.58 -13.33 2.94
CA GLY A 45 -2.42 -12.20 2.55
C GLY A 45 -1.79 -10.81 2.76
N VAL A 46 -0.46 -10.70 2.72
CA VAL A 46 0.28 -9.43 2.91
C VAL A 46 1.05 -9.07 1.64
N TRP A 47 1.08 -7.79 1.28
CA TRP A 47 1.89 -7.30 0.18
C TRP A 47 3.37 -7.21 0.54
N VAL A 48 4.22 -7.82 -0.28
CA VAL A 48 5.68 -7.61 -0.22
C VAL A 48 6.14 -7.03 -1.54
N CYS A 49 6.75 -5.84 -1.47
CA CYS A 49 7.18 -5.07 -2.63
C CYS A 49 8.70 -4.97 -2.73
N THR A 50 9.21 -4.81 -3.96
CA THR A 50 10.59 -4.37 -4.16
C THR A 50 10.84 -2.99 -3.55
N ARG A 51 12.10 -2.63 -3.31
CA ARG A 51 12.50 -1.31 -2.77
C ARG A 51 13.41 -0.54 -3.74
N LYS A 52 12.98 -0.39 -4.99
CA LYS A 52 13.66 0.39 -6.02
C LYS A 52 13.51 1.88 -5.72
N GLY A 53 14.59 2.65 -5.95
CA GLY A 53 14.54 4.11 -5.96
C GLY A 53 13.74 4.59 -7.17
N CYS A 54 12.51 5.03 -6.93
CA CYS A 54 11.63 5.50 -8.00
C CYS A 54 11.95 6.95 -8.38
N VAL A 55 11.73 7.26 -9.66
CA VAL A 55 11.80 8.61 -10.21
C VAL A 55 10.52 8.94 -10.97
N THR A 56 10.17 10.22 -11.00
CA THR A 56 9.01 10.74 -11.72
C THR A 56 9.37 12.00 -12.49
N LYS A 57 8.75 12.19 -13.65
CA LYS A 57 8.90 13.41 -14.45
C LYS A 57 7.86 14.44 -14.00
N ARG A 58 8.27 15.69 -13.80
CA ARG A 58 7.40 16.80 -13.41
C ARG A 58 7.52 17.93 -14.43
N GLU A 59 6.41 18.57 -14.77
CA GLU A 59 6.40 19.79 -15.59
C GLU A 59 6.72 20.99 -14.70
N VAL A 60 7.84 21.66 -14.96
CA VAL A 60 8.35 22.76 -14.15
C VAL A 60 9.17 23.70 -15.03
N ASN A 61 9.18 24.99 -14.72
CA ASN A 61 10.15 25.91 -15.31
C ASN A 61 11.39 25.94 -14.42
N CYS A 62 12.52 25.48 -14.95
CA CYS A 62 13.79 25.41 -14.23
C CYS A 62 14.96 25.72 -15.16
N THR A 63 16.10 26.08 -14.59
CA THR A 63 17.32 26.30 -15.36
C THR A 63 17.83 24.95 -15.90
N PRO A 64 18.01 24.77 -17.22
CA PRO A 64 18.44 23.50 -17.79
C PRO A 64 19.66 22.88 -17.10
N GLY A 65 19.60 21.57 -16.86
CA GLY A 65 20.71 20.81 -16.26
C GLY A 65 20.92 21.00 -14.75
N THR A 66 20.25 21.97 -14.12
CA THR A 66 20.38 22.21 -12.66
C THR A 66 19.74 21.10 -11.83
N THR A 67 20.21 20.97 -10.59
CA THR A 67 19.59 20.11 -9.58
C THR A 67 18.97 20.98 -8.50
N PHE A 68 17.76 20.65 -8.07
CA PHE A 68 17.02 21.39 -7.05
C PHE A 68 16.22 20.44 -6.16
N LYS A 69 15.66 20.98 -5.07
CA LYS A 69 14.75 20.26 -4.18
C LYS A 69 13.32 20.69 -4.45
N ASP A 70 12.45 19.71 -4.56
CA ASP A 70 10.99 19.91 -4.48
C ASP A 70 10.52 19.12 -3.26
N LYS A 71 10.26 19.87 -2.17
CA LYS A 71 10.16 19.32 -0.82
C LYS A 71 11.44 18.53 -0.49
N CYS A 72 11.31 17.29 -0.03
CA CYS A 72 12.45 16.42 0.24
C CYS A 72 13.08 15.80 -1.02
N ASN A 73 12.38 15.80 -2.16
CA ASN A 73 12.80 15.07 -3.35
C ASN A 73 13.88 15.83 -4.13
N THR A 74 14.89 15.09 -4.61
CA THR A 74 15.94 15.65 -5.47
C THR A 74 15.47 15.59 -6.92
N CYS A 75 15.51 16.73 -7.60
CA CYS A 75 15.08 16.89 -8.98
C CYS A 75 16.23 17.35 -9.85
N ARG A 76 16.36 16.81 -11.07
CA ARG A 76 17.26 17.30 -12.10
C ARG A 76 16.46 17.88 -13.26
N CYS A 77 16.74 19.14 -13.60
CA CYS A 77 16.11 19.85 -14.69
C CYS A 77 16.53 19.26 -16.05
N GLY A 78 15.55 19.04 -16.92
CA GLY A 78 15.73 18.60 -18.28
C GLY A 78 16.38 19.69 -19.16
N PRO A 79 16.88 19.30 -20.34
CA PRO A 79 17.66 20.18 -21.21
C PRO A 79 16.86 21.37 -21.79
N ASN A 80 15.54 21.27 -21.85
CA ASN A 80 14.66 22.32 -22.35
C ASN A 80 14.14 23.28 -21.27
N GLY A 81 14.49 23.06 -20.01
CA GLY A 81 14.05 23.90 -18.89
C GLY A 81 12.56 23.82 -18.56
N ARG A 82 11.81 22.88 -19.15
CA ARG A 82 10.35 22.74 -19.00
C ARG A 82 9.90 21.49 -18.25
N SER A 83 10.84 20.64 -17.86
CA SER A 83 10.55 19.46 -17.05
C SER A 83 11.73 19.08 -16.19
N SER A 84 11.48 18.31 -15.14
CA SER A 84 12.52 17.73 -14.30
C SER A 84 12.25 16.26 -14.03
N THR A 85 13.30 15.49 -13.76
CA THR A 85 13.21 14.12 -13.24
C THR A 85 13.54 14.16 -11.76
N CYS A 86 12.59 13.78 -10.91
CA CYS A 86 12.68 13.84 -9.46
C CYS A 86 12.67 12.45 -8.85
N THR A 87 13.34 12.27 -7.71
CA THR A 87 13.07 11.12 -6.83
C THR A 87 11.61 11.12 -6.38
N LEU A 88 11.09 9.96 -6.01
CA LEU A 88 9.74 9.78 -5.47
C LEU A 88 9.79 9.18 -4.07
N MET A 89 10.23 9.98 -3.11
CA MET A 89 10.23 9.67 -1.69
C MET A 89 8.99 10.28 -1.02
N ALA A 90 8.42 9.55 -0.08
CA ALA A 90 7.44 10.11 0.85
C ALA A 90 8.13 11.16 1.72
N CYS A 91 7.70 12.42 1.60
CA CYS A 91 8.28 13.51 2.36
C CYS A 91 7.57 13.71 3.70
N PRO A 92 8.30 14.05 4.80
CA PRO A 92 7.69 14.38 6.07
C PRO A 92 6.73 15.59 5.98
N PRO A 93 5.75 15.70 6.89
CA PRO A 93 4.93 16.90 7.01
C PRO A 93 5.80 18.16 7.17
N GLY A 94 5.45 19.24 6.49
CA GLY A 94 6.17 20.51 6.58
C GLY A 94 7.43 20.61 5.73
N SER A 95 7.79 19.62 4.92
CA SER A 95 8.80 19.82 3.88
C SER A 95 8.19 20.67 2.74
N TYR A 96 8.63 21.93 2.61
CA TYR A 96 8.29 22.85 1.52
C TYR A 96 9.49 23.07 0.60
#